data_AF-A0A136LIR4-F1
#
_entry.id   AF-A0A136LIR4-F1
#
_cell.length_a   1.000
_cell.length_b   1.000
_cell.length_c   1.000
_cell.angle_alpha   90.00
_cell.angle_beta   90.00
_cell.angle_gamma   90.00
#
_symmetry.space_group_name_H-M   'P 1'
#
loop_
_entity.id
_entity.type
_entity.pdbx_description
1 polymer ?
#
loop_
_entity_poly.entity_id
_entity_poly.type
_entity_poly.pdbx_seq_one_letter_code
_entity_poly.pdbx_strand_id
1 'polypeptide(L)'
;MPDLQRQIEDLRRQLNALGEQPDAGALADLERAARGLLADAKNTPQEASAQALFAEVAKLGGGGNTVSSATAIRGLLRKARIRLELANDENDVDEVIDILTEALALSPRDGEVISMLEEAGAKNSQARQRINDLFVRHGVPRLPPPPGGGASGKEKRAASVPEPSLPASADEPEAKPASKGRKAPPAAAQARWEWGR
;
A
#
# COMPACT_ATOMS: atom_id res chain seq x y z
N MET A 1 -39.65 7.08 -23.26
CA MET A 1 -38.58 7.64 -22.41
C MET A 1 -37.24 7.22 -23.01
N PRO A 2 -36.58 8.06 -23.83
CA PRO A 2 -35.32 7.71 -24.47
C PRO A 2 -34.13 7.60 -23.48
N ASP A 3 -34.26 8.18 -22.29
CA ASP A 3 -33.18 8.32 -21.31
C ASP A 3 -32.72 6.99 -20.69
N LEU A 4 -33.63 6.07 -20.35
CA LEU A 4 -33.26 4.77 -19.73
C LEU A 4 -32.31 3.96 -20.62
N GLN A 5 -32.57 3.93 -21.92
CA GLN A 5 -31.75 3.17 -22.87
C GLN A 5 -30.38 3.80 -23.08
N ARG A 6 -30.29 5.15 -22.99
CA ARG A 6 -29.02 5.88 -22.96
C ARG A 6 -28.25 5.60 -21.67
N GLN A 7 -28.91 5.63 -20.51
CA GLN A 7 -28.30 5.33 -19.21
C GLN A 7 -27.74 3.90 -19.13
N ILE A 8 -28.46 2.90 -19.67
CA ILE A 8 -27.95 1.52 -19.78
C ILE A 8 -26.64 1.48 -20.57
N GLU A 9 -26.58 2.16 -21.73
CA GLU A 9 -25.39 2.18 -22.58
C GLU A 9 -24.23 3.00 -21.96
N ASP A 10 -24.52 4.08 -21.23
CA ASP A 10 -23.52 4.83 -20.48
C ASP A 10 -22.93 4.01 -19.33
N LEU A 11 -23.76 3.29 -18.57
CA LEU A 11 -23.33 2.38 -17.51
C LEU A 11 -22.55 1.17 -18.04
N ARG A 12 -22.93 0.63 -19.21
CA ARG A 12 -22.14 -0.41 -19.90
C ARG A 12 -20.77 0.11 -20.35
N ARG A 13 -20.69 1.33 -20.86
CA ARG A 13 -19.40 1.97 -21.18
C ARG A 13 -18.51 2.10 -19.93
N GLN A 14 -19.08 2.52 -18.81
CA GLN A 14 -18.37 2.61 -17.53
C GLN A 14 -17.89 1.23 -17.05
N LEU A 15 -18.75 0.20 -17.10
CA LEU A 15 -18.39 -1.18 -16.73
C LEU A 15 -17.18 -1.69 -17.51
N ASN A 16 -17.21 -1.52 -18.84
CA ASN A 16 -16.10 -1.93 -19.72
C ASN A 16 -14.81 -1.12 -19.49
N ALA A 17 -14.92 0.15 -19.06
CA ALA A 17 -13.77 1.00 -18.79
C ALA A 17 -13.01 0.63 -17.50
N LEU A 18 -13.64 -0.08 -16.56
CA LEU A 18 -12.99 -0.50 -15.31
C LEU A 18 -11.99 -1.67 -15.48
N GLY A 19 -12.08 -2.43 -16.58
CA GLY A 19 -11.21 -3.57 -16.88
C GLY A 19 -11.43 -4.80 -15.97
N GLU A 20 -10.49 -5.75 -16.03
CA GLU A 20 -10.61 -7.06 -15.34
C GLU A 20 -10.46 -7.00 -13.82
N GLN A 21 -9.83 -5.95 -13.29
CA GLN A 21 -9.64 -5.75 -11.85
C GLN A 21 -10.08 -4.32 -11.47
N PRO A 22 -11.41 -4.10 -11.38
CA PRO A 22 -12.00 -2.83 -10.98
C PRO A 22 -11.62 -2.45 -9.54
N ASP A 23 -11.52 -1.15 -9.29
CA ASP A 23 -11.47 -0.60 -7.93
C ASP A 23 -12.80 -0.87 -7.18
N ALA A 24 -12.72 -1.18 -5.89
CA ALA A 24 -13.90 -1.54 -5.08
C ALA A 24 -14.87 -0.36 -4.86
N GLY A 25 -14.37 0.87 -4.76
CA GLY A 25 -15.18 2.08 -4.65
C GLY A 25 -15.93 2.36 -5.94
N ALA A 26 -15.19 2.43 -7.06
CA ALA A 26 -15.76 2.64 -8.40
C ALA A 26 -16.81 1.57 -8.77
N LEU A 27 -16.56 0.31 -8.42
CA LEU A 27 -17.50 -0.78 -8.66
C LEU A 27 -18.75 -0.70 -7.77
N ALA A 28 -18.61 -0.28 -6.50
CA ALA A 28 -19.75 -0.09 -5.60
C ALA A 28 -20.65 1.08 -6.03
N ASP A 29 -20.08 2.16 -6.56
CA ASP A 29 -20.85 3.28 -7.11
C ASP A 29 -21.58 2.87 -8.41
N LEU A 30 -20.93 2.08 -9.27
CA LEU A 30 -21.55 1.49 -10.45
C LEU A 30 -22.70 0.53 -10.09
N GLU A 31 -22.52 -0.30 -9.06
CA GLU A 31 -23.57 -1.18 -8.53
C GLU A 31 -24.75 -0.38 -7.99
N ARG A 32 -24.49 0.72 -7.28
CA ARG A 32 -25.54 1.62 -6.78
C ARG A 32 -26.33 2.27 -7.91
N ALA A 33 -25.64 2.73 -8.95
CA ALA A 33 -26.29 3.30 -10.15
C ALA A 33 -27.11 2.24 -10.91
N ALA A 34 -26.60 1.02 -11.06
CA ALA A 34 -27.32 -0.09 -11.68
C ALA A 34 -28.57 -0.51 -10.89
N ARG A 35 -28.54 -0.49 -9.55
CA ARG A 35 -29.73 -0.70 -8.70
C ARG A 35 -30.78 0.40 -8.89
N GLY A 36 -30.36 1.66 -9.01
CA GLY A 36 -31.26 2.78 -9.32
C GLY A 36 -31.93 2.63 -10.67
N LEU A 37 -31.13 2.41 -11.72
CA LEU A 37 -31.60 2.15 -13.09
C LEU A 37 -32.59 0.97 -13.15
N LEU A 38 -32.32 -0.12 -12.41
CA LEU A 38 -33.22 -1.27 -12.35
C LEU A 38 -34.55 -0.93 -11.68
N ALA A 39 -34.57 -0.04 -10.69
CA ALA A 39 -35.81 0.45 -10.07
C ALA A 39 -36.62 1.34 -11.03
N ASP A 40 -35.95 2.22 -11.77
CA ASP A 40 -36.59 3.12 -12.76
C ASP A 40 -37.07 2.37 -14.00
N ALA A 41 -36.39 1.27 -14.38
CA ALA A 41 -36.75 0.45 -15.54
C ALA A 41 -37.88 -0.56 -15.28
N LYS A 42 -38.42 -0.68 -14.07
CA LYS A 42 -39.47 -1.67 -13.75
C LYS A 42 -40.75 -1.44 -14.56
N ASN A 43 -41.31 -2.51 -15.10
CA ASN A 43 -42.47 -2.52 -15.99
C ASN A 43 -42.25 -1.74 -17.31
N THR A 44 -40.99 -1.55 -17.73
CA THR A 44 -40.64 -0.94 -19.02
C THR A 44 -40.06 -1.98 -19.97
N PRO A 45 -40.07 -1.75 -21.30
CA PRO A 45 -39.36 -2.62 -22.26
C PRO A 45 -37.86 -2.76 -21.99
N GLN A 46 -37.26 -1.82 -21.25
CA GLN A 46 -35.84 -1.81 -20.90
C GLN A 46 -35.50 -2.68 -19.67
N GLU A 47 -36.50 -3.20 -18.94
CA GLU A 47 -36.28 -3.92 -17.67
C GLU A 47 -35.29 -5.08 -17.81
N ALA A 48 -35.47 -5.94 -18.82
CA ALA A 48 -34.58 -7.09 -19.05
C ALA A 48 -33.12 -6.68 -19.31
N SER A 49 -32.90 -5.55 -19.98
CA SER A 49 -31.56 -5.00 -20.23
C SER A 49 -30.92 -4.42 -18.96
N ALA A 50 -31.72 -3.77 -18.10
CA ALA A 50 -31.27 -3.28 -16.80
C ALA A 50 -30.96 -4.44 -15.83
N GLN A 51 -31.76 -5.50 -15.82
CA GLN A 51 -31.51 -6.72 -15.06
C GLN A 51 -30.21 -7.41 -15.50
N ALA A 52 -29.96 -7.54 -16.81
CA ALA A 52 -28.73 -8.10 -17.35
C ALA A 52 -27.49 -7.31 -16.91
N LEU A 53 -27.52 -5.98 -17.08
CA LEU A 53 -26.45 -5.08 -16.63
C LEU A 53 -26.18 -5.20 -15.12
N PHE A 54 -27.23 -5.23 -14.29
CA PHE A 54 -27.05 -5.40 -12.84
C PHE A 54 -26.41 -6.76 -12.49
N ALA A 55 -26.77 -7.83 -13.20
CA ALA A 55 -26.15 -9.15 -13.02
C ALA A 55 -24.68 -9.19 -13.49
N GLU A 56 -24.31 -8.43 -14.52
CA GLU A 56 -22.91 -8.27 -14.95
C GLU A 56 -22.07 -7.55 -13.88
N VAL A 57 -22.58 -6.44 -13.34
CA VAL A 57 -21.93 -5.69 -12.23
C VAL A 57 -21.79 -6.58 -10.99
N ALA A 58 -22.84 -7.32 -10.61
CA ALA A 58 -22.83 -8.18 -9.43
C ALA A 58 -21.84 -9.36 -9.52
N LYS A 59 -21.58 -9.87 -10.74
CA LYS A 59 -20.55 -10.91 -10.99
C LYS A 59 -19.15 -10.36 -10.75
N LEU A 60 -18.86 -9.15 -11.23
CA LEU A 60 -17.58 -8.47 -10.97
C LEU A 60 -17.42 -8.12 -9.48
N GLY A 61 -18.52 -7.77 -8.81
CA GLY A 61 -18.53 -7.40 -7.39
C GLY A 61 -18.55 -8.55 -6.38
N GLY A 62 -18.45 -9.80 -6.84
CA GLY A 62 -18.46 -10.97 -5.96
C GLY A 62 -19.73 -11.13 -5.12
N GLY A 63 -20.87 -10.58 -5.57
CA GLY A 63 -22.16 -10.73 -4.87
C GLY A 63 -22.36 -9.81 -3.66
N GLY A 64 -22.16 -8.50 -3.83
CA GLY A 64 -22.59 -7.47 -2.86
C GLY A 64 -21.61 -7.16 -1.73
N ASN A 65 -20.46 -7.85 -1.67
CA ASN A 65 -19.38 -7.55 -0.74
C ASN A 65 -18.73 -6.17 -1.04
N THR A 66 -18.69 -5.78 -2.31
CA THR A 66 -18.30 -4.46 -2.85
C THR A 66 -18.82 -3.27 -2.06
N VAL A 67 -20.14 -3.18 -1.88
CA VAL A 67 -20.79 -2.03 -1.23
C VAL A 67 -20.42 -1.95 0.27
N SER A 68 -20.18 -3.11 0.89
CA SER A 68 -19.68 -3.21 2.26
C SER A 68 -18.24 -2.70 2.34
N SER A 69 -17.34 -3.23 1.49
CA SER A 69 -15.93 -2.80 1.41
C SER A 69 -15.80 -1.30 1.11
N ALA A 70 -16.53 -0.75 0.14
CA ALA A 70 -16.50 0.69 -0.15
C ALA A 70 -17.00 1.56 1.01
N THR A 71 -17.91 1.04 1.85
CA THR A 71 -18.38 1.74 3.05
C THR A 71 -17.36 1.66 4.18
N ALA A 72 -16.68 0.52 4.35
CA ALA A 72 -15.54 0.38 5.27
C ALA A 72 -14.38 1.30 4.87
N ILE A 73 -13.98 1.32 3.58
CA ILE A 73 -12.94 2.21 3.04
C ILE A 73 -13.26 3.67 3.33
N ARG A 74 -14.49 4.14 3.05
CA ARG A 74 -14.92 5.52 3.40
C ARG A 74 -14.84 5.82 4.90
N GLY A 75 -15.14 4.84 5.76
CA GLY A 75 -14.98 4.96 7.21
C GLY A 75 -13.51 5.10 7.64
N LEU A 76 -12.63 4.28 7.06
CA LEU A 76 -11.18 4.29 7.29
C LEU A 76 -10.54 5.59 6.79
N LEU A 77 -10.86 6.04 5.56
CA LEU A 77 -10.43 7.32 5.00
C LEU A 77 -10.84 8.50 5.89
N ARG A 78 -12.09 8.53 6.36
CA ARG A 78 -12.54 9.58 7.30
C ARG A 78 -11.76 9.56 8.61
N LYS A 79 -11.50 8.37 9.18
CA LYS A 79 -10.71 8.21 10.42
C LYS A 79 -9.26 8.66 10.21
N ALA A 80 -8.63 8.23 9.12
CA ALA A 80 -7.27 8.58 8.72
C ALA A 80 -7.12 10.09 8.52
N ARG A 81 -8.03 10.73 7.77
CA ARG A 81 -8.01 12.17 7.52
C ARG A 81 -8.06 12.99 8.81
N ILE A 82 -8.98 12.66 9.73
CA ILE A 82 -9.07 13.34 11.02
C ILE A 82 -7.78 13.14 11.83
N ARG A 83 -7.23 11.92 11.86
CA ARG A 83 -5.96 11.66 12.56
C ARG A 83 -4.78 12.39 11.93
N LEU A 84 -4.71 12.50 10.60
CA LEU A 84 -3.65 13.20 9.87
C LEU A 84 -3.72 14.74 10.05
N GLU A 85 -4.92 15.27 10.22
CA GLU A 85 -5.18 16.68 10.53
C GLU A 85 -4.79 17.02 11.99
N LEU A 86 -5.01 16.10 12.93
CA LEU A 86 -4.62 16.23 14.33
C LEU A 86 -3.16 15.80 14.62
N ALA A 87 -2.48 15.16 13.67
CA ALA A 87 -1.16 14.56 13.88
C ALA A 87 -0.11 15.61 14.24
N ASN A 88 0.45 15.48 15.45
CA ASN A 88 1.41 16.42 16.01
C ASN A 88 2.81 15.80 16.18
N ASP A 89 2.93 14.46 16.12
CA ASP A 89 4.20 13.74 16.13
C ASP A 89 4.27 12.60 15.10
N GLU A 90 5.38 11.85 15.09
CA GLU A 90 5.62 10.75 14.15
C GLU A 90 4.78 9.50 14.46
N ASN A 91 4.35 9.30 15.71
CA ASN A 91 3.51 8.18 16.12
C ASN A 91 2.07 8.36 15.63
N ASP A 92 1.54 9.58 15.65
CA ASP A 92 0.25 9.91 15.01
C ASP A 92 0.27 9.58 13.49
N VAL A 93 1.38 9.86 12.81
CA VAL A 93 1.55 9.55 11.37
C VAL A 93 1.60 8.04 11.13
N ASP A 94 2.27 7.29 12.02
CA ASP A 94 2.28 5.82 11.95
C ASP A 94 0.87 5.23 12.18
N GLU A 95 0.07 5.75 13.12
CA GLU A 95 -1.35 5.35 13.29
C GLU A 95 -2.19 5.62 12.02
N VAL A 96 -1.95 6.73 11.32
CA VAL A 96 -2.59 7.02 10.03
C VAL A 96 -2.19 5.99 8.97
N ILE A 97 -0.91 5.62 8.89
CA ILE A 97 -0.42 4.62 7.92
C ILE A 97 -1.03 3.25 8.19
N ASP A 98 -1.19 2.83 9.44
CA ASP A 98 -1.81 1.55 9.79
C ASP A 98 -3.29 1.51 9.38
N ILE A 99 -4.05 2.60 9.60
CA ILE A 99 -5.46 2.74 9.17
C ILE A 99 -5.57 2.69 7.63
N LEU A 100 -4.68 3.39 6.93
CA LEU A 100 -4.69 3.42 5.47
C LEU A 100 -4.17 2.10 4.86
N THR A 101 -3.35 1.34 5.58
CA THR A 101 -2.95 -0.03 5.20
C THR A 101 -4.14 -0.98 5.25
N GLU A 102 -5.01 -0.87 6.25
CA GLU A 102 -6.29 -1.61 6.29
C GLU A 102 -7.18 -1.26 5.08
N ALA A 103 -7.28 0.02 4.72
CA ALA A 103 -8.03 0.45 3.53
C ALA A 103 -7.40 -0.06 2.22
N LEU A 104 -6.07 -0.03 2.10
CA LEU A 104 -5.33 -0.52 0.93
C LEU A 104 -5.44 -2.04 0.76
N ALA A 105 -5.63 -2.79 1.85
CA ALA A 105 -5.92 -4.22 1.78
C ALA A 105 -7.32 -4.52 1.24
N LEU A 106 -8.29 -3.60 1.40
CA LEU A 106 -9.64 -3.72 0.85
C LEU A 106 -9.74 -3.28 -0.61
N SER A 107 -8.99 -2.24 -1.02
CA SER A 107 -8.83 -1.88 -2.43
C SER A 107 -7.43 -1.34 -2.72
N PRO A 108 -6.51 -2.17 -3.27
CA PRO A 108 -5.14 -1.75 -3.58
C PRO A 108 -5.01 -0.67 -4.67
N ARG A 109 -6.10 -0.31 -5.34
CA ARG A 109 -6.14 0.66 -6.45
C ARG A 109 -6.97 1.90 -6.14
N ASP A 110 -7.45 2.06 -4.92
CA ASP A 110 -8.22 3.23 -4.50
C ASP A 110 -7.32 4.47 -4.52
N GLY A 111 -7.65 5.41 -5.42
CA GLY A 111 -6.87 6.63 -5.64
C GLY A 111 -6.88 7.59 -4.45
N GLU A 112 -7.91 7.59 -3.61
CA GLU A 112 -7.99 8.43 -2.41
C GLU A 112 -7.10 7.85 -1.30
N VAL A 113 -7.13 6.53 -1.11
CA VAL A 113 -6.21 5.81 -0.19
C VAL A 113 -4.76 6.03 -0.59
N ILE A 114 -4.43 5.89 -1.88
CA ILE A 114 -3.07 6.13 -2.41
C ILE A 114 -2.64 7.58 -2.17
N SER A 115 -3.50 8.55 -2.49
CA SER A 115 -3.19 9.98 -2.31
C SER A 115 -2.96 10.35 -0.85
N MET A 116 -3.79 9.83 0.06
CA MET A 116 -3.66 10.10 1.50
C MET A 116 -2.44 9.41 2.12
N LEU A 117 -2.05 8.24 1.61
CA LEU A 117 -0.78 7.60 1.95
C LEU A 117 0.41 8.45 1.48
N GLU A 118 0.37 9.04 0.28
CA GLU A 118 1.43 9.95 -0.17
C GLU A 118 1.47 11.26 0.65
N GLU A 119 0.33 11.79 1.10
CA GLU A 119 0.25 12.93 2.01
C GLU A 119 0.86 12.62 3.39
N ALA A 120 0.53 11.47 3.99
CA ALA A 120 1.15 11.02 5.23
C ALA A 120 2.67 10.80 5.07
N GLY A 121 3.09 10.26 3.93
CA GLY A 121 4.51 10.10 3.55
C GLY A 121 5.25 11.42 3.28
N ALA A 122 4.55 12.55 3.16
CA ALA A 122 5.19 13.87 3.06
C ALA A 122 5.57 14.45 4.44
N LYS A 123 5.00 13.93 5.55
CA LYS A 123 5.25 14.43 6.91
C LYS A 123 6.66 14.10 7.42
N ASN A 124 7.17 12.89 7.15
CA ASN A 124 8.54 12.49 7.52
C ASN A 124 9.11 11.41 6.57
N SER A 125 10.43 11.21 6.60
CA SER A 125 11.14 10.29 5.69
C SER A 125 10.94 8.80 6.00
N GLN A 126 10.70 8.44 7.27
CA GLN A 126 10.44 7.07 7.71
C GLN A 126 9.09 6.56 7.20
N ALA A 127 8.04 7.37 7.37
CA ALA A 127 6.71 7.18 6.79
C ALA A 127 6.81 6.93 5.29
N ARG A 128 7.51 7.81 4.56
CA ARG A 128 7.71 7.67 3.11
C ARG A 128 8.34 6.33 2.72
N GLN A 129 9.30 5.82 3.50
CA GLN A 129 9.91 4.52 3.27
C GLN A 129 8.93 3.36 3.56
N ARG A 130 8.17 3.40 4.67
CA ARG A 130 7.13 2.39 4.96
C ARG A 130 6.08 2.33 3.84
N ILE A 131 5.67 3.48 3.30
CA ILE A 131 4.68 3.59 2.23
C ILE A 131 5.26 3.13 0.87
N ASN A 132 6.56 3.31 0.61
CA ASN A 132 7.23 2.68 -0.53
C ASN A 132 7.14 1.15 -0.44
N ASP A 133 7.50 0.58 0.72
CA ASP A 133 7.48 -0.87 0.92
C ASP A 133 6.05 -1.44 0.86
N LEU A 134 5.04 -0.72 1.38
CA LEU A 134 3.63 -1.07 1.26
C LEU A 134 3.17 -1.12 -0.21
N PHE A 135 3.47 -0.09 -1.01
CA PHE A 135 3.04 -0.04 -2.42
C PHE A 135 3.68 -1.18 -3.24
N VAL A 136 4.93 -1.54 -2.95
CA VAL A 136 5.58 -2.72 -3.57
C VAL A 136 4.88 -4.02 -3.18
N ARG A 137 4.52 -4.20 -1.90
CA ARG A 137 3.81 -5.40 -1.42
C ARG A 137 2.40 -5.55 -1.98
N HIS A 138 1.68 -4.44 -2.15
CA HIS A 138 0.30 -4.41 -2.66
C HIS A 138 0.20 -4.24 -4.18
N GLY A 139 1.34 -4.18 -4.90
CA GLY A 139 1.37 -4.08 -6.36
C GLY A 139 0.83 -2.75 -6.92
N VAL A 140 0.93 -1.67 -6.14
CA VAL A 140 0.43 -0.33 -6.51
C VAL A 140 1.35 0.30 -7.56
N PRO A 141 0.87 0.59 -8.79
CA PRO A 141 1.68 1.22 -9.81
C PRO A 141 1.90 2.70 -9.49
N ARG A 142 3.06 3.06 -8.93
CA ARG A 142 3.44 4.47 -8.76
C ARG A 142 3.69 5.14 -10.10
N LEU A 143 3.08 6.30 -10.30
CA LEU A 143 3.67 7.30 -11.19
C LEU A 143 4.93 7.84 -10.48
N PRO A 144 6.11 7.88 -11.12
CA PRO A 144 7.32 8.35 -10.44
C PRO A 144 7.15 9.82 -10.03
N PRO A 145 7.53 10.21 -8.79
CA PRO A 145 7.50 11.60 -8.40
C PRO A 145 8.41 12.42 -9.33
N PRO A 146 8.07 13.68 -9.63
CA PRO A 146 8.94 14.54 -10.44
C PRO A 146 10.33 14.61 -9.80
N PRO A 147 11.42 14.54 -10.58
CA PRO A 147 12.78 14.55 -10.05
C PRO A 147 13.13 15.92 -9.47
N GLY A 148 12.81 16.11 -8.17
CA GLY A 148 12.95 17.39 -7.48
C GLY A 148 13.30 17.21 -5.99
N GLY A 149 14.60 17.26 -5.70
CA GLY A 149 15.14 17.52 -4.35
C GLY A 149 15.34 16.32 -3.42
N GLY A 150 16.58 16.12 -2.96
CA GLY A 150 16.84 15.45 -1.67
C GLY A 150 17.58 14.11 -1.66
N ALA A 151 18.21 13.67 -2.75
CA ALA A 151 19.08 12.48 -2.72
C ALA A 151 20.55 12.83 -2.42
N SER A 152 20.84 13.23 -1.18
CA SER A 152 22.22 13.31 -0.64
C SER A 152 22.27 12.51 0.66
N GLY A 153 23.16 11.52 0.75
CA GLY A 153 23.23 10.60 1.90
C GLY A 153 23.57 9.13 1.58
N LYS A 154 23.86 8.77 0.32
CA LYS A 154 24.57 7.52 0.00
C LYS A 154 26.00 7.82 -0.42
N GLU A 155 26.84 8.09 0.58
CA GLU A 155 28.27 8.30 0.35
C GLU A 155 28.94 6.97 -0.02
N LYS A 156 29.04 6.74 -1.33
CA LYS A 156 29.82 5.65 -1.90
C LYS A 156 31.30 5.87 -1.58
N ARG A 157 31.79 5.13 -0.58
CA ARG A 157 32.97 4.26 -0.71
C ARG A 157 34.00 4.75 -1.75
N ALA A 158 34.76 5.78 -1.41
CA ALA A 158 35.86 6.25 -2.23
C ALA A 158 37.02 5.25 -2.16
N ALA A 159 37.33 4.62 -3.28
CA ALA A 159 38.57 3.86 -3.49
C ALA A 159 39.36 4.54 -4.60
N SER A 160 40.47 5.18 -4.22
CA SER A 160 41.57 5.64 -5.08
C SER A 160 42.84 5.33 -4.29
N VAL A 161 43.60 4.28 -4.62
CA VAL A 161 44.60 4.19 -5.71
C VAL A 161 45.84 5.07 -5.38
N PRO A 162 47.07 4.51 -5.40
CA PRO A 162 48.17 5.00 -4.57
C PRO A 162 49.11 5.98 -5.28
N GLU A 163 49.83 6.78 -4.49
CA GLU A 163 50.94 7.63 -4.95
C GLU A 163 52.30 7.04 -4.50
N PRO A 164 53.35 7.01 -5.36
CA PRO A 164 54.57 6.23 -5.12
C PRO A 164 55.78 7.04 -4.60
N SER A 165 56.85 6.32 -4.22
CA SER A 165 58.25 6.80 -4.03
C SER A 165 58.56 7.56 -2.72
N LEU A 166 59.70 7.38 -2.01
CA LEU A 166 60.97 6.66 -2.24
C LEU A 166 61.67 6.37 -0.85
N PRO A 167 62.94 5.87 -0.68
CA PRO A 167 63.15 4.65 0.11
C PRO A 167 64.12 4.70 1.32
N ALA A 168 64.14 3.59 2.06
CA ALA A 168 65.29 2.91 2.71
C ALA A 168 66.17 3.62 3.77
N SER A 169 66.00 3.20 5.03
CA SER A 169 67.03 2.71 5.97
C SER A 169 66.26 1.97 7.10
N ALA A 170 66.37 0.65 7.28
CA ALA A 170 67.51 -0.19 7.70
C ALA A 170 67.71 -0.20 9.23
N ASP A 171 67.83 -1.41 9.78
CA ASP A 171 68.08 -1.82 11.19
C ASP A 171 67.03 -1.43 12.26
N GLU A 172 66.70 -2.26 13.27
CA GLU A 172 67.06 -3.66 13.59
C GLU A 172 65.86 -4.36 14.31
N PRO A 173 65.86 -5.70 14.52
CA PRO A 173 64.69 -6.48 14.94
C PRO A 173 64.66 -6.86 16.44
N GLU A 174 63.47 -7.13 16.99
CA GLU A 174 63.36 -8.08 18.11
C GLU A 174 62.04 -8.88 18.11
N ALA A 175 62.01 -9.96 18.89
CA ALA A 175 61.28 -11.18 18.54
C ALA A 175 59.98 -11.46 19.32
N LYS A 176 59.12 -12.26 18.67
CA LYS A 176 58.02 -13.06 19.26
C LYS A 176 58.57 -14.04 20.33
N PRO A 177 57.80 -14.55 21.34
CA PRO A 177 56.57 -15.31 21.04
C PRO A 177 55.46 -15.51 22.10
N ALA A 178 54.34 -16.08 21.62
CA ALA A 178 53.33 -16.88 22.36
C ALA A 178 52.44 -16.13 23.40
N SER A 179 51.32 -16.64 23.91
CA SER A 179 50.67 -17.96 23.71
C SER A 179 49.13 -17.93 23.92
N LYS A 180 48.45 -18.94 23.35
CA LYS A 180 47.19 -19.63 23.76
C LYS A 180 46.22 -18.96 24.77
N GLY A 181 44.94 -18.92 24.39
CA GLY A 181 43.83 -18.57 25.31
C GLY A 181 42.44 -19.11 24.93
N ARG A 182 42.29 -20.37 24.52
CA ARG A 182 40.93 -20.99 24.42
C ARG A 182 40.45 -21.44 25.80
N LYS A 183 39.28 -20.97 26.24
CA LYS A 183 38.39 -21.72 27.15
C LYS A 183 36.93 -21.57 26.71
N ALA A 184 36.16 -22.62 26.91
CA ALA A 184 34.76 -22.80 26.49
C ALA A 184 33.81 -22.71 27.72
N PRO A 185 32.46 -22.77 27.55
CA PRO A 185 31.47 -22.56 28.62
C PRO A 185 31.25 -23.84 29.46
N PRO A 186 30.47 -23.82 30.56
CA PRO A 186 29.00 -24.04 30.52
C PRO A 186 28.25 -23.16 31.59
N ALA A 187 27.01 -23.35 32.09
CA ALA A 187 25.94 -24.35 31.91
C ALA A 187 24.54 -23.78 32.31
N ALA A 188 23.46 -24.37 31.77
CA ALA A 188 22.07 -24.45 32.34
C ALA A 188 21.26 -23.14 32.56
N ALA A 189 19.92 -23.12 32.58
CA ALA A 189 18.87 -24.14 32.42
C ALA A 189 17.78 -23.60 31.44
N GLN A 190 16.94 -24.33 30.70
CA GLN A 190 16.18 -25.59 30.90
C GLN A 190 15.01 -25.56 31.91
N ALA A 191 13.87 -25.05 31.46
CA ALA A 191 12.49 -25.46 31.78
C ALA A 191 11.58 -24.80 30.71
N ARG A 192 10.76 -25.44 29.87
CA ARG A 192 10.27 -26.82 29.68
C ARG A 192 9.18 -27.30 30.67
N TRP A 193 7.97 -27.48 30.12
CA TRP A 193 6.73 -28.05 30.69
C TRP A 193 5.96 -27.13 31.68
N GLU A 194 4.64 -27.17 31.84
CA GLU A 194 3.57 -28.07 31.34
C GLU A 194 2.32 -27.32 30.82
N TRP A 195 1.44 -28.04 30.10
CA TRP A 195 0.04 -27.66 29.86
C TRP A 195 -0.84 -27.96 31.09
N GLY A 196 -1.73 -27.04 31.45
CA GLY A 196 -2.84 -27.27 32.40
C GLY A 196 -4.17 -27.42 31.64
N ARG A 197 -4.99 -28.41 32.05
CA ARG A 197 -6.16 -28.92 31.32
C ARG A 197 -7.46 -28.20 31.68
#